data_AF-A0A7S1UQN3-F1
#
_entry.id   AF-A0A7S1UQN3-F1
#
_cell.length_a   1.000
_cell.length_b   1.000
_cell.length_c   1.000
_cell.angle_alpha   90.00
_cell.angle_beta   90.00
_cell.angle_gamma   90.00
#
_symmetry.space_group_name_H-M   'P 1'
#
loop_
_entity.id
_entity.type
_entity.pdbx_description
1 polymer ?
#
loop_
_entity_poly.entity_id
_entity_poly.type
_entity_poly.pdbx_seq_one_letter_code
_entity_poly.pdbx_strand_id
1 'polypeptide(L)'
;SKEKSLKDIQQDLLKIQIAALNKVVANFDNVSAEQVQAALKNIADYADDDASVQEGNAEMNEAARFAFCRLVLHQECVLWYQQEVSTDRALINKGTIDRAALMEFCGLCTVAMKMPHVREHLKDGTPLFGVEARSESNPIPASMEKRLERIQKHMMTAVGYDTEFGTAEFQRIFLTPQTPNEFSQDTQVAEAFGKLIASTQEAMANILLQQNPLSDKDDGGVTRVVSVNYSEKEVDASTIASGDIPSVGAPRQESMNGGAAEAAQRKQLQMAKQAAALQQKILGELMSMEEGQRKETLEMAQKTSDKVTKEVMQYPTPHERMAYMQSMDATTQKHLLMHKIWAGMKQANGGKEPTFAKA
;
A
#
# COMPACT_ATOMS: atom_id res chain seq x y z
N SER A 1 -37.58 9.99 -12.62
CA SER A 1 -36.80 8.94 -13.30
C SER A 1 -37.07 7.64 -12.56
N LYS A 2 -37.48 6.54 -13.22
CA LYS A 2 -37.68 5.28 -12.50
C LYS A 2 -36.30 4.73 -12.10
N GLU A 3 -36.07 4.53 -10.81
CA GLU A 3 -34.86 3.85 -10.32
C GLU A 3 -34.72 2.51 -11.06
N LYS A 4 -33.60 2.36 -11.78
CA LYS A 4 -33.24 1.07 -12.37
C LYS A 4 -32.98 0.12 -11.22
N SER A 5 -33.64 -1.04 -11.23
CA SER A 5 -33.36 -2.07 -10.24
C SER A 5 -31.94 -2.60 -10.42
N LEU A 6 -31.38 -3.20 -9.38
CA LEU A 6 -30.08 -3.86 -9.45
C LEU A 6 -29.99 -4.86 -10.61
N LYS A 7 -31.10 -5.54 -10.92
CA LYS A 7 -31.19 -6.46 -12.07
C LYS A 7 -31.04 -5.74 -13.40
N ASP A 8 -31.61 -4.54 -13.54
CA ASP A 8 -31.51 -3.75 -14.76
C ASP A 8 -30.07 -3.25 -14.97
N ILE A 9 -29.40 -2.83 -13.88
CA ILE A 9 -27.99 -2.44 -13.92
C ILE A 9 -27.10 -3.63 -14.31
N GLN A 10 -27.32 -4.81 -13.71
CA GLN A 10 -26.59 -6.03 -14.04
C GLN A 10 -26.80 -6.44 -15.51
N GLN A 11 -28.03 -6.32 -16.02
CA GLN A 11 -28.35 -6.67 -17.41
C GLN A 11 -27.70 -5.70 -18.40
N ASP A 12 -27.65 -4.41 -18.07
CA ASP A 12 -26.97 -3.40 -18.88
C ASP A 12 -25.45 -3.61 -18.87
N LEU A 13 -24.86 -3.94 -17.71
CA LEU A 13 -23.44 -4.25 -17.57
C LEU A 13 -23.06 -5.49 -18.40
N LEU A 14 -23.88 -6.54 -18.37
CA LEU A 14 -23.70 -7.74 -19.18
C LEU A 14 -23.76 -7.42 -20.69
N LYS A 15 -24.71 -6.59 -21.12
CA LYS A 15 -24.80 -6.16 -22.53
C LYS A 15 -23.57 -5.39 -22.98
N ILE A 16 -23.06 -4.49 -22.13
CA ILE A 16 -21.85 -3.72 -22.42
C ILE A 16 -20.63 -4.64 -22.51
N GLN A 17 -20.51 -5.62 -21.61
CA GLN A 17 -19.45 -6.62 -21.63
C GLN A 17 -19.50 -7.47 -22.91
N ILE A 18 -20.68 -7.95 -23.32
CA ILE A 18 -20.86 -8.71 -24.56
C ILE A 18 -20.51 -7.85 -25.79
N ALA A 19 -20.93 -6.59 -25.83
CA ALA A 19 -20.62 -5.69 -26.94
C ALA A 19 -19.10 -5.41 -27.03
N ALA A 20 -18.44 -5.20 -25.90
CA ALA A 20 -17.00 -5.02 -25.84
C ALA A 20 -16.25 -6.29 -26.27
N LEU A 21 -16.69 -7.46 -25.79
CA LEU A 21 -16.13 -8.75 -26.18
C LEU A 21 -16.29 -8.98 -27.69
N ASN A 22 -17.47 -8.75 -28.25
CA ASN A 22 -17.71 -8.88 -29.69
C ASN A 22 -16.82 -7.95 -30.51
N LYS A 23 -16.55 -6.73 -30.02
CA LYS A 23 -15.64 -5.79 -30.68
C LYS A 23 -14.19 -6.26 -30.65
N VAL A 24 -13.77 -6.93 -29.57
CA VAL A 24 -12.43 -7.52 -29.47
C VAL A 24 -12.32 -8.77 -30.34
N VAL A 25 -13.33 -9.64 -30.31
CA VAL A 25 -13.41 -10.88 -31.10
C VAL A 25 -13.47 -10.60 -32.60
N ALA A 26 -14.14 -9.52 -33.03
CA ALA A 26 -14.15 -9.07 -34.42
C ALA A 26 -12.76 -8.69 -34.97
N ASN A 27 -11.76 -8.48 -34.11
CA ASN A 27 -10.37 -8.25 -34.52
C ASN A 27 -9.59 -9.56 -34.72
N PHE A 28 -10.18 -10.72 -34.42
CA PHE A 28 -9.59 -12.03 -34.63
C PHE A 28 -10.38 -12.77 -35.72
N ASP A 29 -9.73 -13.02 -36.87
CA ASP A 29 -10.35 -13.78 -37.95
C ASP A 29 -10.71 -15.21 -37.47
N ASN A 30 -11.95 -15.64 -37.77
CA ASN A 30 -12.49 -16.99 -37.53
C ASN A 30 -12.81 -17.39 -36.07
N VAL A 31 -13.02 -16.44 -35.16
CA VAL A 31 -13.51 -16.76 -33.81
C VAL A 31 -14.91 -16.17 -33.61
N SER A 32 -15.94 -17.01 -33.45
CA SER A 32 -17.29 -16.54 -33.13
C SER A 32 -17.46 -16.31 -31.62
N ALA A 33 -18.35 -15.38 -31.24
CA ALA A 33 -18.66 -15.09 -29.84
C ALA A 33 -19.12 -16.34 -29.07
N GLU A 34 -19.84 -17.24 -29.75
CA GLU A 34 -20.30 -18.52 -29.20
C GLU A 34 -19.14 -19.49 -28.94
N GLN A 35 -18.12 -19.52 -29.82
CA GLN A 35 -16.90 -20.29 -29.60
C GLN A 35 -16.06 -19.72 -28.44
N VAL A 36 -16.00 -18.38 -28.29
CA VAL A 36 -15.33 -17.76 -27.13
C VAL A 36 -16.09 -18.05 -25.84
N GLN A 37 -17.42 -18.00 -25.84
CA GLN A 37 -18.23 -18.35 -24.67
C GLN A 37 -18.11 -19.83 -24.30
N ALA A 38 -18.12 -20.73 -25.29
CA ALA A 38 -17.90 -22.16 -25.07
C ALA A 38 -16.46 -22.43 -24.57
N ALA A 39 -15.46 -21.74 -25.12
CA ALA A 39 -14.08 -21.81 -24.66
C ALA A 39 -13.94 -21.27 -23.22
N LEU A 40 -14.52 -20.11 -22.89
CA LEU A 40 -14.55 -19.56 -21.53
C LEU A 40 -15.25 -20.49 -20.53
N LYS A 41 -16.33 -21.16 -20.97
CA LYS A 41 -17.05 -22.14 -20.15
C LYS A 41 -16.22 -23.40 -19.89
N ASN A 42 -15.42 -23.82 -20.87
CA ASN A 42 -14.50 -24.96 -20.73
C ASN A 42 -13.18 -24.57 -20.05
N ILE A 43 -12.74 -23.31 -20.13
CA ILE A 43 -11.56 -22.79 -19.42
C ILE A 43 -11.75 -22.92 -17.90
N ALA A 44 -12.98 -22.84 -17.39
CA ALA A 44 -13.24 -23.12 -15.97
C ALA A 44 -12.78 -24.52 -15.54
N ASP A 45 -12.81 -25.50 -16.45
CA ASP A 45 -12.38 -26.88 -16.20
C ASP A 45 -10.86 -27.10 -16.46
N TYR A 46 -10.20 -26.20 -17.19
CA TYR A 46 -8.75 -26.25 -17.49
C TYR A 46 -7.90 -25.23 -16.70
N ALA A 47 -8.53 -24.24 -16.08
CA ALA A 47 -7.86 -23.14 -15.38
C ALA A 47 -7.15 -23.58 -14.09
N ASP A 48 -7.42 -24.78 -13.57
CA ASP A 48 -6.76 -25.27 -12.36
C ASP A 48 -5.36 -25.86 -12.63
N ASP A 49 -5.08 -26.30 -13.87
CA ASP A 49 -3.83 -27.04 -14.18
C ASP A 49 -2.80 -26.24 -15.01
N ASP A 50 -3.19 -25.17 -15.71
CA ASP A 50 -2.27 -24.34 -16.50
C ASP A 50 -1.91 -23.02 -15.80
N ALA A 51 -0.67 -22.95 -15.30
CA ALA A 51 -0.13 -21.78 -14.61
C ALA A 51 -0.20 -20.48 -15.44
N SER A 52 -0.08 -20.58 -16.78
CA SER A 52 -0.16 -19.41 -17.66
C SER A 52 -1.59 -18.86 -17.74
N VAL A 53 -2.59 -19.75 -17.73
CA VAL A 53 -4.00 -19.36 -17.70
C VAL A 53 -4.38 -18.75 -16.35
N GLN A 54 -3.85 -19.29 -15.25
CA GLN A 54 -4.04 -18.72 -13.90
C GLN A 54 -3.46 -17.31 -13.78
N GLU A 55 -2.24 -17.11 -14.29
CA GLU A 55 -1.59 -15.80 -14.31
C GLU A 55 -2.39 -14.80 -15.16
N GLY A 56 -2.77 -15.17 -16.39
CA GLY A 56 -3.61 -14.32 -17.24
C GLY A 56 -4.97 -13.97 -16.63
N ASN A 57 -5.61 -14.92 -15.94
CA ASN A 57 -6.85 -14.67 -15.20
C ASN A 57 -6.63 -13.73 -14.00
N ALA A 58 -5.51 -13.87 -13.29
CA ALA A 58 -5.16 -12.98 -12.18
C ALA A 58 -4.92 -11.55 -12.68
N GLU A 59 -4.19 -11.37 -13.77
CA GLU A 59 -3.94 -10.07 -14.41
C GLU A 59 -5.24 -9.43 -14.89
N MET A 60 -6.09 -10.18 -15.58
CA MET A 60 -7.40 -9.69 -16.05
C MET A 60 -8.28 -9.26 -14.87
N ASN A 61 -8.34 -10.07 -13.81
CA ASN A 61 -9.11 -9.73 -12.61
C ASN A 61 -8.55 -8.49 -11.91
N GLU A 62 -7.23 -8.31 -11.85
CA GLU A 62 -6.61 -7.12 -11.31
C GLU A 62 -6.92 -5.89 -12.16
N ALA A 63 -6.80 -5.98 -13.49
CA ALA A 63 -7.16 -4.90 -14.42
C ALA A 63 -8.65 -4.52 -14.30
N ALA A 64 -9.55 -5.50 -14.16
CA ALA A 64 -10.98 -5.26 -13.95
C ALA A 64 -11.26 -4.54 -12.63
N ARG A 65 -10.58 -4.93 -11.53
CA ARG A 65 -10.68 -4.23 -10.23
C ARG A 65 -10.19 -2.79 -10.35
N PHE A 66 -9.07 -2.55 -11.05
CA PHE A 66 -8.57 -1.20 -11.30
C PHE A 66 -9.56 -0.36 -12.11
N ALA A 67 -10.13 -0.91 -13.17
CA ALA A 67 -11.12 -0.22 -14.00
C ALA A 67 -12.39 0.11 -13.21
N PHE A 68 -12.89 -0.84 -12.41
CA PHE A 68 -14.05 -0.63 -11.54
C PHE A 68 -13.77 0.45 -10.49
N CYS A 69 -12.66 0.33 -9.75
CA CYS A 69 -12.27 1.31 -8.74
C CYS A 69 -12.06 2.71 -9.35
N ARG A 70 -11.50 2.78 -10.57
CA ARG A 70 -11.35 4.04 -11.32
C ARG A 70 -12.69 4.67 -11.63
N LEU A 71 -13.65 3.88 -12.13
CA LEU A 71 -14.99 4.34 -12.46
C LEU A 71 -15.70 4.89 -11.22
N VAL A 72 -15.67 4.12 -10.12
CA VAL A 72 -16.26 4.50 -8.83
C VAL A 72 -15.66 5.81 -8.34
N LEU A 73 -14.33 5.90 -8.24
CA LEU A 73 -13.67 7.11 -7.73
C LEU A 73 -13.91 8.31 -8.66
N HIS A 74 -13.90 8.12 -9.97
CA HIS A 74 -14.20 9.18 -10.93
C HIS A 74 -15.62 9.71 -10.74
N GLN A 75 -16.62 8.83 -10.62
CA GLN A 75 -18.00 9.21 -10.39
C GLN A 75 -18.15 10.03 -9.11
N GLU A 76 -17.57 9.57 -8.01
CA GLU A 76 -17.64 10.27 -6.72
C GLU A 76 -16.89 11.62 -6.75
N CYS A 77 -15.75 11.69 -7.46
CA CYS A 77 -15.05 12.96 -7.66
C CYS A 77 -15.90 13.96 -8.45
N VAL A 78 -16.52 13.53 -9.57
CA VAL A 78 -17.36 14.39 -10.40
C VAL A 78 -18.54 14.94 -9.61
N LEU A 79 -19.26 14.08 -8.88
CA LEU A 79 -20.38 14.50 -8.03
C LEU A 79 -19.96 15.49 -6.96
N TRP A 80 -18.79 15.28 -6.36
CA TRP A 80 -18.27 16.18 -5.33
C TRP A 80 -17.86 17.55 -5.89
N TYR A 81 -17.20 17.58 -7.06
CA TYR A 81 -16.75 18.82 -7.68
C TYR A 81 -17.86 19.63 -8.34
N GLN A 82 -18.90 18.97 -8.86
CA GLN A 82 -20.04 19.65 -9.48
C GLN A 82 -21.00 20.25 -8.46
N GLN A 83 -20.82 20.01 -7.16
CA GLN A 83 -21.80 20.34 -6.11
C GLN A 83 -23.22 19.81 -6.41
N GLU A 84 -23.37 18.91 -7.39
CA GLU A 84 -24.58 18.12 -7.63
C GLU A 84 -24.76 17.02 -6.57
N VAL A 85 -24.18 17.22 -5.38
CA VAL A 85 -24.69 16.66 -4.13
C VAL A 85 -26.00 17.38 -3.82
N SER A 86 -26.96 17.27 -4.74
CA SER A 86 -28.35 17.30 -4.36
C SER A 86 -28.48 16.23 -3.29
N THR A 87 -29.01 16.64 -2.16
CA THR A 87 -29.34 15.92 -0.93
C THR A 87 -30.20 14.65 -1.11
N ASP A 88 -30.30 14.11 -2.33
CA ASP A 88 -31.16 13.01 -2.75
C ASP A 88 -30.48 11.63 -2.78
N ARG A 89 -29.16 11.54 -2.57
CA ARG A 89 -28.55 10.24 -2.27
C ARG A 89 -28.96 9.84 -0.85
N ALA A 90 -29.88 8.88 -0.74
CA ALA A 90 -30.31 8.27 0.51
C ALA A 90 -29.18 7.44 1.13
N LEU A 91 -28.11 8.12 1.55
CA LEU A 91 -26.96 7.52 2.21
C LEU A 91 -27.37 6.99 3.58
N ILE A 92 -26.84 5.82 3.93
CA ILE A 92 -27.07 5.19 5.22
C ILE A 92 -26.29 5.98 6.28
N ASN A 93 -27.02 6.57 7.22
CA ASN A 93 -26.46 7.38 8.31
C ASN A 93 -26.84 6.87 9.71
N LYS A 94 -27.40 5.65 9.79
CA LYS A 94 -27.83 5.00 11.04
C LYS A 94 -27.63 3.48 10.92
N GLY A 95 -27.52 2.81 12.06
CA GLY A 95 -27.40 1.35 12.15
C GLY A 95 -25.95 0.92 12.28
N THR A 96 -25.60 -0.20 11.65
CA THR A 96 -24.23 -0.70 11.57
C THR A 96 -23.82 -0.87 10.11
N ILE A 97 -22.52 -0.78 9.83
CA ILE A 97 -22.00 -1.13 8.49
C ILE A 97 -22.12 -2.63 8.32
N ASP A 98 -22.75 -3.07 7.23
CA ASP A 98 -22.84 -4.49 6.96
C ASP A 98 -21.49 -5.08 6.54
N ARG A 99 -21.34 -6.40 6.68
CA ARG A 99 -20.09 -7.09 6.37
C ARG A 99 -19.64 -6.88 4.92
N ALA A 100 -20.59 -6.88 3.98
CA ALA A 100 -20.29 -6.83 2.55
C ALA A 100 -19.76 -5.45 2.15
N ALA A 101 -20.43 -4.39 2.61
CA ALA A 101 -20.03 -3.00 2.49
C ALA A 101 -18.65 -2.76 3.09
N LEU A 102 -18.37 -3.32 4.28
CA LEU A 102 -17.08 -3.17 4.92
C LEU A 102 -15.94 -3.81 4.09
N MET A 103 -16.20 -5.01 3.56
CA MET A 103 -15.25 -5.70 2.67
C MET A 103 -15.07 -4.96 1.35
N GLU A 104 -16.15 -4.43 0.77
CA GLU A 104 -16.13 -3.64 -0.46
C GLU A 104 -15.34 -2.35 -0.27
N PHE A 105 -15.58 -1.62 0.82
CA PHE A 105 -14.83 -0.42 1.20
C PHE A 105 -13.32 -0.71 1.31
N CYS A 106 -12.95 -1.77 2.04
CA CYS A 106 -11.55 -2.19 2.18
C CYS A 106 -10.93 -2.55 0.82
N GLY A 107 -11.67 -3.26 -0.03
CA GLY A 107 -11.25 -3.64 -1.38
C GLY A 107 -11.02 -2.43 -2.28
N LEU A 108 -11.99 -1.51 -2.33
CA LEU A 108 -11.91 -0.27 -3.10
C LEU A 108 -10.73 0.59 -2.67
N CYS A 109 -10.56 0.81 -1.37
CA CYS A 109 -9.44 1.61 -0.86
C CYS A 109 -8.09 0.94 -1.17
N THR A 110 -7.98 -0.39 -1.01
CA THR A 110 -6.74 -1.13 -1.32
C THR A 110 -6.36 -0.99 -2.79
N VAL A 111 -7.33 -1.13 -3.71
CA VAL A 111 -7.09 -0.97 -5.15
C VAL A 111 -6.74 0.49 -5.48
N ALA A 112 -7.44 1.46 -4.89
CA ALA A 112 -7.19 2.88 -5.10
C ALA A 112 -5.76 3.27 -4.75
N MET A 113 -5.20 2.76 -3.65
CA MET A 113 -3.82 3.07 -3.23
C MET A 113 -2.75 2.58 -4.23
N LYS A 114 -3.09 1.63 -5.09
CA LYS A 114 -2.22 1.15 -6.16
C LYS A 114 -2.33 1.98 -7.45
N MET A 115 -3.35 2.81 -7.59
CA MET A 115 -3.60 3.56 -8.83
C MET A 115 -2.60 4.72 -9.01
N PRO A 116 -2.04 4.92 -10.23
CA PRO A 116 -1.10 6.01 -10.50
C PRO A 116 -1.67 7.41 -10.18
N HIS A 117 -2.88 7.72 -10.66
CA HIS A 117 -3.56 9.00 -10.44
C HIS A 117 -3.77 9.31 -8.95
N VAL A 118 -4.03 8.28 -8.14
CA VAL A 118 -4.21 8.43 -6.69
C VAL A 118 -2.87 8.71 -6.02
N ARG A 119 -1.79 8.04 -6.45
CA ARG A 119 -0.44 8.28 -5.92
C ARG A 119 0.06 9.69 -6.26
N GLU A 120 -0.18 10.15 -7.48
CA GLU A 120 0.11 11.54 -7.90
C GLU A 120 -0.68 12.53 -7.04
N HIS A 121 -2.00 12.33 -6.92
CA HIS A 121 -2.83 13.15 -6.05
C HIS A 121 -2.31 13.20 -4.61
N LEU A 122 -1.97 12.07 -4.01
CA LEU A 122 -1.44 12.01 -2.65
C LEU A 122 -0.09 12.72 -2.53
N LYS A 123 0.75 12.69 -3.57
CA LYS A 123 2.07 13.34 -3.61
C LYS A 123 1.97 14.85 -3.65
N ASP A 124 1.35 15.43 -4.67
CA ASP A 124 1.44 16.88 -4.93
C ASP A 124 0.08 17.58 -4.93
N GLY A 125 -1.00 16.84 -4.73
CA GLY A 125 -2.35 17.38 -4.81
C GLY A 125 -2.85 17.55 -6.25
N THR A 126 -2.21 16.92 -7.24
CA THR A 126 -2.74 16.89 -8.62
C THR A 126 -4.20 16.43 -8.62
N PRO A 127 -5.13 17.14 -9.28
CA PRO A 127 -6.53 16.75 -9.27
C PRO A 127 -6.75 15.33 -9.79
N LEU A 128 -7.55 14.54 -9.06
CA LEU A 128 -7.92 13.20 -9.51
C LEU A 128 -8.62 13.28 -10.88
N PHE A 129 -8.08 12.55 -11.84
CA PHE A 129 -8.60 12.45 -13.22
C PHE A 129 -8.65 13.78 -14.00
N GLY A 130 -7.84 14.77 -13.61
CA GLY A 130 -7.84 16.07 -14.28
C GLY A 130 -9.16 16.84 -14.13
N VAL A 131 -10.01 16.43 -13.18
CA VAL A 131 -11.20 17.21 -12.81
C VAL A 131 -10.70 18.42 -12.04
N GLU A 132 -10.46 19.52 -12.76
CA GLU A 132 -10.10 20.80 -12.14
C GLU A 132 -11.16 21.15 -11.10
N ALA A 133 -10.72 21.60 -9.92
CA ALA A 133 -11.60 22.12 -8.89
C ALA A 133 -12.27 23.39 -9.42
N ARG A 134 -13.42 23.23 -10.10
CA ARG A 134 -14.18 24.33 -10.70
C ARG A 134 -14.77 25.29 -9.65
N SER A 135 -14.71 24.91 -8.38
CA SER A 135 -15.28 25.68 -7.28
C SER A 135 -14.23 25.97 -6.22
N GLU A 136 -14.08 27.26 -5.87
CA GLU A 136 -13.30 27.74 -4.72
C GLU A 136 -13.80 27.13 -3.39
N SER A 137 -15.01 26.58 -3.36
CA SER A 137 -15.63 26.01 -2.17
C SER A 137 -14.98 24.71 -1.67
N ASN A 138 -14.25 23.98 -2.52
CA ASN A 138 -13.69 22.67 -2.20
C ASN A 138 -12.21 22.56 -2.62
N PRO A 139 -11.30 23.33 -1.99
CA PRO A 139 -9.89 23.31 -2.33
C PRO A 139 -9.29 21.92 -2.11
N ILE A 140 -8.26 21.58 -2.90
CA ILE A 140 -7.49 20.36 -2.69
C ILE A 140 -6.70 20.49 -1.38
N PRO A 141 -6.74 19.50 -0.47
CA PRO A 141 -6.04 19.61 0.80
C PRO A 141 -4.53 19.66 0.60
N ALA A 142 -3.86 20.50 1.38
CA ALA A 142 -2.41 20.65 1.33
C ALA A 142 -1.66 19.42 1.86
N SER A 143 -2.20 18.76 2.90
CA SER A 143 -1.57 17.61 3.55
C SER A 143 -1.95 16.28 2.88
N MET A 144 -1.01 15.34 2.86
CA MET A 144 -1.21 14.00 2.29
C MET A 144 -2.30 13.23 3.04
N GLU A 145 -2.34 13.36 4.36
CA GLU A 145 -3.31 12.69 5.23
C GLU A 145 -4.73 13.15 4.90
N LYS A 146 -4.92 14.46 4.67
CA LYS A 146 -6.22 15.01 4.30
C LYS A 146 -6.64 14.62 2.88
N ARG A 147 -5.68 14.44 1.95
CA ARG A 147 -5.95 13.90 0.62
C ARG A 147 -6.36 12.43 0.67
N LEU A 148 -5.70 11.63 1.51
CA LEU A 148 -6.08 10.24 1.77
C LEU A 148 -7.46 10.13 2.41
N GLU A 149 -7.73 10.93 3.43
CA GLU A 149 -9.03 11.01 4.10
C GLU A 149 -10.14 11.33 3.07
N ARG A 150 -9.89 12.26 2.14
CA ARG A 150 -10.83 12.59 1.07
C ARG A 150 -11.11 11.38 0.16
N ILE A 151 -10.09 10.64 -0.26
CA ILE A 151 -10.28 9.43 -1.07
C ILE A 151 -11.11 8.39 -0.30
N GLN A 152 -10.82 8.18 0.98
CA GLN A 152 -11.58 7.25 1.82
C GLN A 152 -13.05 7.69 1.96
N LYS A 153 -13.32 8.99 2.11
CA LYS A 153 -14.69 9.53 2.12
C LYS A 153 -15.44 9.28 0.82
N HIS A 154 -14.78 9.44 -0.33
CA HIS A 154 -15.37 9.08 -1.62
C HIS A 154 -15.72 7.60 -1.69
N MET A 155 -14.82 6.72 -1.24
CA MET A 155 -15.10 5.27 -1.22
C MET A 155 -16.22 4.89 -0.26
N MET A 156 -16.30 5.54 0.91
CA MET A 156 -17.40 5.29 1.85
C MET A 156 -18.76 5.70 1.26
N THR A 157 -18.79 6.85 0.57
CA THR A 157 -19.98 7.35 -0.13
C THR A 157 -20.38 6.40 -1.26
N ALA A 158 -19.42 5.88 -2.02
CA ALA A 158 -19.66 4.91 -3.09
C ALA A 158 -20.32 3.62 -2.60
N VAL A 159 -19.95 3.17 -1.39
CA VAL A 159 -20.55 1.99 -0.73
C VAL A 159 -21.95 2.30 -0.16
N GLY A 160 -22.40 3.56 -0.22
CA GLY A 160 -23.76 3.97 0.15
C GLY A 160 -23.89 4.47 1.59
N TYR A 161 -22.78 4.76 2.27
CA TYR A 161 -22.78 5.27 3.63
C TYR A 161 -22.48 6.76 3.67
N ASP A 162 -23.11 7.47 4.61
CA ASP A 162 -22.74 8.83 4.93
C ASP A 162 -21.29 8.85 5.45
N THR A 163 -20.53 9.89 5.08
CA THR A 163 -19.09 9.93 5.38
C THR A 163 -18.79 10.07 6.86
N GLU A 164 -19.60 10.81 7.62
CA GLU A 164 -19.40 11.01 9.05
C GLU A 164 -19.79 9.74 9.80
N PHE A 165 -20.96 9.19 9.48
CA PHE A 165 -21.44 7.94 10.04
C PHE A 165 -20.49 6.78 9.72
N GLY A 166 -20.10 6.61 8.45
CA GLY A 166 -19.23 5.53 8.02
C GLY A 166 -17.83 5.62 8.66
N THR A 167 -17.29 6.83 8.83
CA THR A 167 -16.03 7.02 9.56
C THR A 167 -16.17 6.65 11.04
N ALA A 168 -17.26 7.07 11.69
CA ALA A 168 -17.51 6.76 13.10
C ALA A 168 -17.67 5.24 13.33
N GLU A 169 -18.41 4.55 12.46
CA GLU A 169 -18.55 3.09 12.52
C GLU A 169 -17.22 2.38 12.26
N PHE A 170 -16.43 2.86 11.30
CA PHE A 170 -15.11 2.31 11.04
C PHE A 170 -14.17 2.44 12.25
N GLN A 171 -14.21 3.59 12.93
CA GLN A 171 -13.48 3.81 14.19
C GLN A 171 -14.01 2.92 15.32
N ARG A 172 -15.33 2.72 15.42
CA ARG A 172 -15.94 1.79 16.39
C ARG A 172 -15.45 0.36 16.15
N ILE A 173 -15.43 -0.09 14.90
CA ILE A 173 -15.10 -1.48 14.54
C ILE A 173 -13.61 -1.77 14.75
N PHE A 174 -12.72 -0.87 14.33
CA PHE A 174 -11.28 -1.18 14.26
C PHE A 174 -10.40 -0.46 15.28
N LEU A 175 -10.84 0.70 15.80
CA LEU A 175 -10.01 1.55 16.65
C LEU A 175 -10.50 1.64 18.10
N THR A 176 -11.67 1.09 18.41
CA THR A 176 -12.25 1.12 19.76
C THR A 176 -12.08 -0.24 20.44
N PRO A 177 -11.09 -0.40 21.34
CA PRO A 177 -10.68 -1.70 21.88
C PRO A 177 -11.64 -2.30 22.93
N GLN A 178 -12.68 -1.58 23.36
CA GLN A 178 -13.47 -1.94 24.54
C GLN A 178 -14.83 -2.59 24.25
N THR A 179 -15.26 -2.66 22.98
CA THR A 179 -16.55 -3.26 22.64
C THR A 179 -16.33 -4.45 21.71
N PRO A 180 -16.54 -5.71 22.15
CA PRO A 180 -16.66 -6.81 21.21
C PRO A 180 -17.76 -6.45 20.21
N ASN A 181 -17.35 -6.33 18.96
CA ASN A 181 -18.21 -5.99 17.86
C ASN A 181 -18.58 -7.25 17.07
N GLU A 182 -19.56 -7.09 16.20
CA GLU A 182 -20.10 -8.12 15.31
C GLU A 182 -19.04 -8.76 14.38
N PHE A 183 -17.84 -8.16 14.24
CA PHE A 183 -16.74 -8.64 13.39
C PHE A 183 -15.53 -9.14 14.17
N SER A 184 -15.58 -9.19 15.50
CA SER A 184 -14.40 -9.50 16.32
C SER A 184 -13.86 -10.93 16.12
N GLN A 185 -14.69 -11.83 15.59
CA GLN A 185 -14.31 -13.20 15.23
C GLN A 185 -14.21 -13.41 13.71
N ASP A 186 -14.43 -12.36 12.91
CA ASP A 186 -14.41 -12.45 11.46
C ASP A 186 -12.99 -12.22 10.92
N THR A 187 -12.29 -13.33 10.71
CA THR A 187 -10.91 -13.32 10.22
C THR A 187 -10.77 -12.69 8.84
N GLN A 188 -11.81 -12.77 7.99
CA GLN A 188 -11.76 -12.20 6.63
C GLN A 188 -11.86 -10.67 6.68
N VAL A 189 -12.71 -10.13 7.55
CA VAL A 189 -12.81 -8.67 7.76
C VAL A 189 -11.51 -8.14 8.34
N ALA A 190 -10.93 -8.82 9.33
CA ALA A 190 -9.64 -8.45 9.90
C ALA A 190 -8.51 -8.49 8.85
N GLU A 191 -8.49 -9.52 7.99
CA GLU A 191 -7.51 -9.65 6.91
C GLU A 191 -7.67 -8.55 5.84
N ALA A 192 -8.90 -8.26 5.42
CA ALA A 192 -9.18 -7.19 4.47
C ALA A 192 -8.77 -5.82 5.00
N PHE A 193 -9.03 -5.56 6.29
CA PHE A 193 -8.59 -4.35 6.95
C PHE A 193 -7.06 -4.29 7.08
N GLY A 194 -6.40 -5.40 7.43
CA GLY A 194 -4.95 -5.49 7.47
C GLY A 194 -4.31 -5.22 6.10
N LYS A 195 -4.90 -5.73 5.02
CA LYS A 195 -4.50 -5.45 3.63
C LYS A 195 -4.64 -3.97 3.28
N LEU A 196 -5.75 -3.34 3.70
CA LEU A 196 -5.96 -1.90 3.54
C LEU A 196 -4.87 -1.08 4.25
N ILE A 197 -4.59 -1.36 5.52
CA ILE A 197 -3.52 -0.67 6.28
C ILE A 197 -2.18 -0.84 5.57
N ALA A 198 -1.81 -2.07 5.23
CA ALA A 198 -0.53 -2.36 4.59
C ALA A 198 -0.39 -1.63 3.25
N SER A 199 -1.44 -1.65 2.42
CA SER A 199 -1.44 -0.95 1.13
C SER A 199 -1.36 0.57 1.29
N THR A 200 -2.00 1.12 2.32
CA THR A 200 -1.96 2.56 2.61
C THR A 200 -0.57 2.98 3.08
N GLN A 201 0.02 2.22 4.02
CA GLN A 201 1.39 2.46 4.50
C GLN A 201 2.42 2.34 3.38
N GLU A 202 2.29 1.35 2.51
CA GLU A 202 3.16 1.17 1.34
C GLU A 202 3.05 2.36 0.39
N ALA A 203 1.83 2.79 0.05
CA ALA A 203 1.62 3.95 -0.80
C ALA A 203 2.23 5.22 -0.20
N MET A 204 1.98 5.50 1.08
CA MET A 204 2.52 6.67 1.77
C MET A 204 4.05 6.62 1.85
N ALA A 205 4.65 5.48 2.20
CA ALA A 205 6.10 5.32 2.27
C ALA A 205 6.76 5.55 0.91
N ASN A 206 6.18 5.00 -0.16
CA ASN A 206 6.68 5.20 -1.52
C ASN A 206 6.61 6.68 -1.94
N ILE A 207 5.56 7.40 -1.55
CA ILE A 207 5.44 8.83 -1.86
C ILE A 207 6.45 9.66 -1.06
N LEU A 208 6.63 9.37 0.24
CA LEU A 208 7.61 10.06 1.08
C LEU A 208 9.05 9.89 0.56
N LEU A 209 9.40 8.68 0.09
CA LEU A 209 10.68 8.40 -0.56
C LEU A 209 10.88 9.19 -1.87
N GLN A 210 9.80 9.50 -2.59
CA GLN A 210 9.86 10.29 -3.82
C GLN A 210 9.86 11.81 -3.59
N GLN A 211 9.28 12.29 -2.48
CA GLN A 211 9.28 13.71 -2.11
C GLN A 211 10.59 14.15 -1.47
N ASN A 212 11.26 13.25 -0.76
CA ASN A 212 12.65 13.40 -0.35
C ASN A 212 13.52 12.52 -1.25
N PRO A 213 13.77 12.90 -2.52
CA PRO A 213 14.94 12.33 -3.17
C PRO A 213 16.10 12.63 -2.24
N LEU A 214 16.87 11.62 -1.86
CA LEU A 214 18.19 11.77 -1.25
C LEU A 214 19.13 12.43 -2.29
N SER A 215 18.74 13.62 -2.74
CA SER A 215 19.38 14.42 -3.76
C SER A 215 20.47 15.19 -3.04
N ASP A 216 21.61 14.53 -2.93
CA ASP A 216 22.91 15.07 -2.50
C ASP A 216 23.48 16.10 -3.50
N LYS A 217 22.60 16.80 -4.21
CA LYS A 217 22.96 17.67 -5.33
C LYS A 217 23.52 19.00 -4.84
N ASP A 218 23.14 19.40 -3.62
CA ASP A 218 23.56 20.64 -2.98
C ASP A 218 24.51 20.43 -1.78
N ASP A 219 24.74 19.18 -1.34
CA ASP A 219 25.49 18.87 -0.10
C ASP A 219 26.85 18.19 -0.32
N GLY A 220 27.33 18.10 -1.57
CA GLY A 220 28.70 17.69 -1.84
C GLY A 220 28.99 16.22 -1.50
N GLY A 221 28.05 15.34 -1.78
CA GLY A 221 28.17 13.90 -1.68
C GLY A 221 29.39 13.31 -2.35
N VAL A 222 30.40 12.97 -1.54
CA VAL A 222 31.44 12.03 -1.97
C VAL A 222 30.78 10.66 -2.09
N THR A 223 30.39 10.27 -3.30
CA THR A 223 30.11 8.86 -3.62
C THR A 223 31.38 8.05 -3.40
N ARG A 224 31.51 7.46 -2.21
CA ARG A 224 32.52 6.44 -1.95
C ARG A 224 32.10 5.18 -2.71
N VAL A 225 32.82 4.88 -3.78
CA VAL A 225 32.72 3.62 -4.51
C VAL A 225 33.16 2.50 -3.55
N VAL A 226 32.22 1.70 -3.05
CA VAL A 226 32.50 0.66 -2.03
C VAL A 226 33.03 -0.63 -2.65
N SER A 227 32.87 -0.83 -3.96
CA SER A 227 33.64 -1.82 -4.72
C SER A 227 33.49 -1.58 -6.22
N VAL A 228 34.60 -1.68 -6.94
CA VAL A 228 34.63 -1.86 -8.39
C VAL A 228 34.88 -3.34 -8.61
N ASN A 229 33.91 -4.06 -9.15
CA ASN A 229 34.14 -5.43 -9.59
C ASN A 229 34.78 -5.34 -10.98
N TYR A 230 36.11 -5.43 -11.03
CA TYR A 230 36.83 -5.55 -12.30
C TYR A 230 36.58 -6.97 -12.84
N SER A 231 35.66 -7.10 -13.78
CA SER A 231 35.61 -8.27 -14.67
C SER A 231 36.65 -8.08 -15.79
N GLU A 232 37.93 -7.99 -15.41
CA GLU A 232 38.99 -8.19 -16.39
C GLU A 232 38.95 -9.65 -16.83
N LYS A 233 38.47 -9.86 -18.05
CA LYS A 233 38.58 -11.14 -18.73
C LYS A 233 40.04 -11.28 -19.11
N GLU A 234 40.79 -12.11 -18.39
CA GLU A 234 42.16 -12.48 -18.77
C GLU A 234 42.11 -13.02 -20.21
N VAL A 235 42.66 -12.25 -21.15
CA VAL A 235 42.87 -12.71 -22.51
C VAL A 235 44.11 -13.59 -22.45
N ASP A 236 43.90 -14.90 -22.48
CA ASP A 236 44.99 -15.87 -22.58
C ASP A 236 45.79 -15.60 -23.87
N ALA A 237 47.08 -15.30 -23.70
CA ALA A 237 48.01 -14.93 -24.78
C ALA A 237 48.21 -16.06 -25.81
N SER A 238 47.72 -17.27 -25.51
CA SER A 238 47.69 -18.40 -26.44
C SER A 238 46.74 -18.20 -27.64
N THR A 239 45.81 -17.24 -27.57
CA THR A 239 44.80 -17.02 -28.63
C THR A 239 45.25 -16.01 -29.71
N ILE A 240 46.44 -15.39 -29.55
CA ILE A 240 46.94 -14.33 -30.46
C ILE A 240 47.64 -14.92 -31.71
N ALA A 241 47.82 -16.24 -31.79
CA ALA A 241 48.51 -16.89 -32.90
C ALA A 241 47.60 -17.21 -34.12
N SER A 242 46.33 -16.82 -34.11
CA SER A 242 45.41 -17.12 -35.22
C SER A 242 44.54 -15.92 -35.56
N GLY A 243 45.17 -14.91 -36.19
CA GLY A 243 44.66 -14.18 -37.37
C GLY A 243 43.29 -13.51 -37.39
N ASP A 244 42.39 -13.71 -36.44
CA ASP A 244 41.05 -13.11 -36.43
C ASP A 244 40.97 -12.08 -35.31
N ILE A 245 41.07 -10.81 -35.70
CA ILE A 245 40.83 -9.66 -34.84
C ILE A 245 39.31 -9.58 -34.59
N PRO A 246 38.79 -9.78 -33.37
CA PRO A 246 37.41 -9.43 -33.08
C PRO A 246 37.35 -7.91 -32.95
N SER A 247 36.52 -7.30 -33.79
CA SER A 247 36.15 -5.88 -33.75
C SER A 247 36.02 -5.38 -32.32
N VAL A 248 36.76 -4.32 -31.99
CA VAL A 248 36.63 -3.50 -30.77
C VAL A 248 35.23 -2.87 -30.80
N GLY A 249 34.23 -3.62 -30.37
CA GLY A 249 32.89 -3.13 -30.11
C GLY A 249 32.91 -2.32 -28.82
N ALA A 250 32.38 -1.10 -28.87
CA ALA A 250 32.07 -0.29 -27.71
C ALA A 250 31.36 -1.12 -26.62
N PRO A 251 31.49 -0.75 -25.32
CA PRO A 251 30.84 -1.48 -24.25
C PRO A 251 29.35 -1.58 -24.56
N ARG A 252 28.85 -2.81 -24.75
CA ARG A 252 27.41 -3.05 -24.80
C ARG A 252 26.87 -2.50 -23.49
N GLN A 253 25.98 -1.51 -23.59
CA GLN A 253 25.10 -1.12 -22.50
C GLN A 253 24.54 -2.42 -21.92
N GLU A 254 24.95 -2.76 -20.70
CA GLU A 254 24.17 -3.64 -19.88
C GLU A 254 22.84 -2.93 -19.69
N SER A 255 21.86 -3.36 -20.47
CA SER A 255 20.45 -3.12 -20.23
C SER A 255 20.22 -3.28 -18.72
N MET A 256 19.65 -2.26 -18.08
CA MET A 256 19.17 -2.33 -16.70
C MET A 256 18.29 -3.58 -16.55
N ASN A 257 18.86 -4.66 -16.04
CA ASN A 257 18.12 -5.85 -15.67
C ASN A 257 17.32 -5.51 -14.41
N GLY A 258 16.03 -5.17 -14.60
CA GLY A 258 15.09 -4.81 -13.54
C GLY A 258 14.90 -5.86 -12.43
N GLY A 259 15.36 -7.10 -12.62
CA GLY A 259 15.20 -8.17 -11.64
C GLY A 259 16.01 -7.99 -10.33
N ALA A 260 17.17 -7.35 -10.37
CA ALA A 260 18.00 -7.17 -9.16
C ALA A 260 17.44 -6.06 -8.24
N ALA A 261 16.94 -4.99 -8.83
CA ALA A 261 16.27 -3.91 -8.10
C ALA A 261 14.93 -4.39 -7.51
N GLU A 262 14.16 -5.17 -8.27
CA GLU A 262 12.89 -5.72 -7.80
C GLU A 262 13.09 -6.77 -6.68
N ALA A 263 14.13 -7.61 -6.79
CA ALA A 263 14.49 -8.55 -5.72
C ALA A 263 14.94 -7.83 -4.43
N ALA A 264 15.74 -6.75 -4.56
CA ALA A 264 16.13 -5.93 -3.43
C ALA A 264 14.91 -5.22 -2.80
N GLN A 265 14.00 -4.70 -3.61
CA GLN A 265 12.76 -4.06 -3.18
C GLN A 265 11.83 -5.06 -2.47
N ARG A 266 11.65 -6.27 -3.01
CA ARG A 266 10.86 -7.34 -2.36
C ARG A 266 11.46 -7.75 -1.01
N LYS A 267 12.79 -7.89 -0.94
CA LYS A 267 13.50 -8.20 0.32
C LYS A 267 13.33 -7.08 1.35
N GLN A 268 13.44 -5.82 0.92
CA GLN A 268 13.22 -4.66 1.79
C GLN A 268 11.76 -4.60 2.29
N LEU A 269 10.80 -4.89 1.41
CA LEU A 269 9.38 -4.91 1.76
C LEU A 269 9.03 -6.06 2.71
N GLN A 270 9.67 -7.23 2.55
CA GLN A 270 9.53 -8.34 3.49
C GLN A 270 10.12 -8.01 4.87
N MET A 271 11.28 -7.36 4.91
CA MET A 271 11.87 -6.87 6.16
C MET A 271 10.99 -5.81 6.83
N ALA A 272 10.40 -4.89 6.05
CA ALA A 272 9.48 -3.88 6.56
C ALA A 272 8.22 -4.52 7.15
N LYS A 273 7.65 -5.54 6.51
CA LYS A 273 6.51 -6.31 7.03
C LYS A 273 6.84 -7.01 8.35
N GLN A 274 8.01 -7.65 8.43
CA GLN A 274 8.48 -8.29 9.67
C GLN A 274 8.71 -7.27 10.78
N ALA A 275 9.28 -6.11 10.47
CA ALA A 275 9.47 -5.02 11.42
C ALA A 275 8.13 -4.47 11.92
N ALA A 276 7.16 -4.27 11.03
CA ALA A 276 5.82 -3.79 11.39
C ALA A 276 5.08 -4.79 12.28
N ALA A 277 5.12 -6.09 11.97
CA ALA A 277 4.53 -7.13 12.81
C ALA A 277 5.17 -7.18 14.21
N LEU A 278 6.49 -7.02 14.28
CA LEU A 278 7.22 -6.95 15.55
C LEU A 278 6.81 -5.72 16.37
N GLN A 279 6.71 -4.55 15.73
CA GLN A 279 6.26 -3.32 16.37
C GLN A 279 4.83 -3.44 16.90
N GLN A 280 3.92 -4.02 16.12
CA GLN A 280 2.54 -4.27 16.55
C GLN A 280 2.48 -5.22 17.74
N LYS A 281 3.27 -6.30 17.72
CA LYS A 281 3.34 -7.25 18.84
C LYS A 281 3.83 -6.56 20.12
N ILE A 282 4.92 -5.79 20.02
CA ILE A 282 5.50 -5.07 21.15
C ILE A 282 4.52 -4.02 21.70
N LEU A 283 3.82 -3.30 20.81
CA LEU A 283 2.78 -2.35 21.20
C LEU A 283 1.62 -3.06 21.91
N GLY A 284 1.15 -4.19 21.37
CA GLY A 284 0.12 -5.02 22.01
C GLY A 284 0.53 -5.49 23.40
N GLU A 285 1.78 -5.96 23.56
CA GLU A 285 2.33 -6.32 24.87
C GLU A 285 2.31 -5.12 25.84
N LEU A 286 2.83 -3.95 25.44
CA LEU A 286 2.82 -2.74 26.27
C LEU A 286 1.39 -2.32 26.66
N MET A 287 0.44 -2.41 25.73
CA MET A 287 -0.96 -2.05 25.97
C MET A 287 -1.66 -3.04 26.90
N SER A 288 -1.30 -4.32 26.86
CA SER A 288 -1.85 -5.36 27.73
C SER A 288 -1.26 -5.37 29.16
N MET A 289 -0.11 -4.72 29.38
CA MET A 289 0.50 -4.60 30.72
C MET A 289 -0.31 -3.66 31.63
N GLU A 290 -0.36 -3.98 32.92
CA GLU A 290 -0.90 -3.09 33.95
C GLU A 290 -0.08 -1.78 34.00
N GLU A 291 -0.72 -0.67 34.34
CA GLU A 291 -0.11 0.68 34.33
C GLU A 291 1.20 0.75 35.14
N GLY A 292 1.25 0.10 36.30
CA GLY A 292 2.46 0.02 37.13
C GLY A 292 3.60 -0.77 36.46
N GLN A 293 3.29 -1.96 35.94
CA GLN A 293 4.25 -2.82 35.24
C GLN A 293 4.75 -2.18 33.93
N ARG A 294 3.86 -1.51 33.21
CA ARG A 294 4.19 -0.78 31.99
C ARG A 294 5.18 0.34 32.28
N LYS A 295 4.94 1.13 33.33
CA LYS A 295 5.83 2.22 33.73
C LYS A 295 7.23 1.71 34.09
N GLU A 296 7.32 0.63 34.86
CA GLU A 296 8.59 0.00 35.22
C GLU A 296 9.33 -0.54 33.99
N THR A 297 8.61 -1.22 33.09
CA THR A 297 9.18 -1.77 31.84
C THR A 297 9.67 -0.66 30.92
N LEU A 298 8.93 0.46 30.82
CA LEU A 298 9.33 1.62 30.02
C LEU A 298 10.53 2.35 30.63
N GLU A 299 10.62 2.44 31.95
CA GLU A 299 11.79 2.99 32.63
C GLU A 299 13.04 2.12 32.39
N MET A 300 12.88 0.79 32.45
CA MET A 300 13.96 -0.16 32.12
C MET A 300 14.36 -0.06 30.64
N ALA A 301 13.39 0.12 29.74
CA ALA A 301 13.62 0.33 28.31
C ALA A 301 14.39 1.63 28.04
N GLN A 302 14.04 2.72 28.74
CA GLN A 302 14.76 3.98 28.67
C GLN A 302 16.20 3.85 29.18
N LYS A 303 16.40 3.24 30.35
CA LYS A 303 17.76 3.00 30.90
C LYS A 303 18.62 2.17 29.95
N THR A 304 18.02 1.15 29.33
CA THR A 304 18.69 0.32 28.32
C THR A 304 19.03 1.14 27.08
N SER A 305 18.13 2.00 26.60
CA SER A 305 18.37 2.91 25.48
C SER A 305 19.53 3.88 25.76
N ASP A 306 19.57 4.47 26.95
CA ASP A 306 20.63 5.40 27.33
C ASP A 306 21.98 4.69 27.44
N LYS A 307 22.00 3.48 28.01
CA LYS A 307 23.21 2.64 28.11
C LYS A 307 23.74 2.29 26.73
N VAL A 308 22.87 1.77 25.86
CA VAL A 308 23.23 1.40 24.48
C VAL A 308 23.72 2.63 23.71
N THR A 309 23.05 3.77 23.84
CA THR A 309 23.48 5.01 23.15
C THR A 309 24.88 5.43 23.60
N LYS A 310 25.18 5.34 24.90
CA LYS A 310 26.53 5.62 25.43
C LYS A 310 27.56 4.62 24.92
N GLU A 311 27.25 3.33 24.85
CA GLU A 311 28.15 2.28 24.36
C GLU A 311 28.39 2.41 22.85
N VAL A 312 27.34 2.68 22.04
CA VAL A 312 27.46 2.93 20.59
C VAL A 312 28.38 4.11 20.30
N MET A 313 28.33 5.17 21.10
CA MET A 313 29.17 6.36 20.93
C MET A 313 30.65 6.12 21.25
N GLN A 314 30.99 5.03 21.95
CA GLN A 314 32.39 4.65 22.21
C GLN A 314 33.06 4.06 20.96
N TYR A 315 32.27 3.59 19.99
CA TYR A 315 32.79 3.08 18.72
C TYR A 315 32.99 4.24 17.73
N PRO A 316 34.22 4.49 17.25
CA PRO A 316 34.52 5.62 16.38
C PRO A 316 33.99 5.42 14.96
N THR A 317 33.90 4.18 14.46
CA THR A 317 33.50 3.92 13.08
C THR A 317 32.03 3.48 12.95
N PRO A 318 31.33 3.87 11.86
CA PRO A 318 29.97 3.41 11.60
C PRO A 318 29.83 1.89 11.49
N HIS A 319 30.85 1.19 10.98
CA HIS A 319 30.83 -0.27 10.85
C HIS A 319 30.86 -0.98 12.20
N GLU A 320 31.69 -0.52 13.13
CA GLU A 320 31.76 -1.08 14.49
C GLU A 320 30.45 -0.82 15.26
N ARG A 321 29.84 0.36 15.08
CA ARG A 321 28.52 0.68 15.65
C ARG A 321 27.45 -0.29 15.14
N MET A 322 27.42 -0.54 13.82
CA MET A 322 26.46 -1.47 13.22
C MET A 322 26.70 -2.91 13.67
N ALA A 323 27.95 -3.36 13.73
CA ALA A 323 28.30 -4.69 14.22
C ALA A 323 27.87 -4.88 15.67
N TYR A 324 28.11 -3.89 16.53
CA TYR A 324 27.65 -3.89 17.92
C TYR A 324 26.12 -3.97 18.01
N MET A 325 25.39 -3.14 17.25
CA MET A 325 23.91 -3.17 17.22
C MET A 325 23.34 -4.51 16.72
N GLN A 326 24.01 -5.15 15.75
CA GLN A 326 23.60 -6.47 15.24
C GLN A 326 23.92 -7.60 16.23
N SER A 327 24.92 -7.43 17.08
CA SER A 327 25.33 -8.42 18.09
C SER A 327 24.53 -8.38 19.40
N MET A 328 23.61 -7.42 19.54
CA MET A 328 22.79 -7.27 20.75
C MET A 328 21.87 -8.47 20.97
N ASP A 329 21.67 -8.82 22.24
CA ASP A 329 20.71 -9.84 22.63
C ASP A 329 19.26 -9.39 22.34
N ALA A 330 18.39 -10.38 22.11
CA ALA A 330 17.00 -10.14 21.75
C ALA A 330 16.22 -9.33 22.80
N THR A 331 16.60 -9.44 24.08
CA THR A 331 15.95 -8.71 25.18
C THR A 331 16.32 -7.22 25.12
N THR A 332 17.58 -6.89 24.89
CA THR A 332 18.04 -5.51 24.68
C THR A 332 17.38 -4.90 23.45
N GLN A 333 17.35 -5.62 22.31
CA GLN A 333 16.67 -5.14 21.10
C GLN A 333 15.18 -4.85 21.32
N LYS A 334 14.49 -5.73 22.08
CA LYS A 334 13.09 -5.54 22.46
C LYS A 334 12.88 -4.27 23.29
N HIS A 335 13.73 -4.02 24.28
CA HIS A 335 13.67 -2.80 25.10
C HIS A 335 13.92 -1.53 24.28
N LEU A 336 14.88 -1.55 23.34
CA LEU A 336 15.13 -0.43 22.43
C LEU A 336 13.92 -0.13 21.54
N LEU A 337 13.28 -1.17 21.00
CA LEU A 337 12.05 -1.04 20.22
C LEU A 337 10.90 -0.48 21.06
N MET A 338 10.69 -0.99 22.27
CA MET A 338 9.68 -0.48 23.20
C MET A 338 9.87 1.02 23.48
N HIS A 339 11.10 1.43 23.81
CA HIS A 339 11.41 2.84 24.07
C HIS A 339 11.16 3.70 22.84
N LYS A 340 11.60 3.27 21.65
CA LYS A 340 11.42 4.02 20.39
C LYS A 340 9.95 4.20 20.04
N ILE A 341 9.14 3.14 20.14
CA ILE A 341 7.69 3.19 19.86
C ILE A 341 7.02 4.16 20.82
N TRP A 342 7.30 4.04 22.13
CA TRP A 342 6.69 4.88 23.15
C TRP A 342 7.09 6.35 23.02
N ALA A 343 8.37 6.63 22.77
CA ALA A 343 8.86 7.99 22.54
C ALA A 343 8.22 8.63 21.30
N GLY A 344 8.07 7.85 20.21
CA GLY A 344 7.36 8.29 19.01
C GLY A 344 5.89 8.63 19.28
N MET A 345 5.19 7.80 20.06
CA MET A 345 3.81 8.09 20.47
C MET A 345 3.72 9.34 21.35
N LYS A 346 4.62 9.50 22.32
CA LYS A 346 4.69 10.69 23.17
C LYS A 346 4.95 11.95 22.35
N GLN A 347 5.83 11.89 21.35
CA GLN A 347 6.11 13.00 20.45
C GLN A 347 4.89 13.36 19.59
N ALA A 348 4.21 12.36 19.01
CA ALA A 348 2.98 12.57 18.25
C ALA A 348 1.85 13.17 19.11
N ASN A 349 1.83 12.88 20.41
CA ASN A 349 0.86 13.40 21.37
C ASN A 349 1.29 14.74 22.02
N GLY A 350 2.16 15.51 21.37
CA GLY A 350 2.61 16.82 21.86
C GLY A 350 3.42 16.75 23.16
N GLY A 351 4.16 15.66 23.37
CA GLY A 351 4.98 15.43 24.56
C GLY A 351 4.23 14.81 25.75
N LYS A 352 2.91 14.60 25.64
CA LYS A 352 2.10 13.97 26.69
C LYS A 352 2.14 12.46 26.59
N GLU A 353 2.12 11.78 27.74
CA GLU A 353 2.04 10.32 27.74
C GLU A 353 0.73 9.87 27.12
N PRO A 354 0.75 8.81 26.28
CA PRO A 354 -0.47 8.22 25.76
C PRO A 354 -1.37 7.78 26.91
N THR A 355 -2.53 8.41 27.04
CA THR A 355 -3.55 8.03 28.02
C THR A 355 -4.40 6.94 27.41
N PHE A 356 -4.40 5.77 28.04
CA PHE A 356 -5.27 4.67 27.65
C PHE A 356 -6.40 4.61 28.68
N ALA A 357 -7.64 4.63 28.20
CA ALA A 357 -8.79 4.44 29.08
C ALA A 357 -8.64 3.10 29.81
N LYS A 358 -8.71 3.14 31.15
CA LYS A 358 -8.80 1.91 31.95
C LYS A 358 -10.04 1.13 31.50
N ALA A 359 -9.87 -0.17 31.30
CA ALA A 359 -10.98 -1.10 31.11
C ALA A 359 -11.87 -1.13 32.36
#